data_AF-S2SUP6-F1
#
_entry.id   AF-S2SUP6-F1
#
_cell.length_a   1.000
_cell.length_b   1.000
_cell.length_c   1.000
_cell.angle_alpha   90.00
_cell.angle_beta   90.00
_cell.angle_gamma   90.00
#
_symmetry.space_group_name_H-M   'P 1'
#
loop_
_entity.id
_entity.type
_entity.pdbx_description
1 polymer ?
#
loop_
_entity_poly.entity_id
_entity_poly.type
_entity_poly.pdbx_seq_one_letter_code
_entity_poly.pdbx_strand_id
1 'polypeptide(L)'
;MLVLSTGAVTAHAADDSASAVATPSSATSSSEILKAVNDEPVATEVPAQGAKPVEKAATATSRAEYVTMRARWRDRLIATKPDMSDPNVKAYLTDLAAQSQTLWATMDRSANRSRLWPKKSSDTTSADYTSMFTNIKMLTLGYYNPVSQQHQNPEVYQAIIDAIDFMETAKKYNGSYSTGNWWDWQIGSAQQL
;
A
#
# COMPACT_ATOMS: atom_id res chain seq x y z
N MET A 1 -52.74 -19.73 -1.33
CA MET A 1 -53.77 -19.52 -0.30
C MET A 1 -53.18 -20.06 0.99
N LEU A 2 -52.67 -19.16 1.84
CA LEU A 2 -52.05 -19.47 3.13
C LEU A 2 -53.13 -19.82 4.16
N VAL A 3 -52.90 -20.84 4.98
CA VAL A 3 -53.66 -21.07 6.21
C VAL A 3 -52.72 -20.83 7.39
N LEU A 4 -53.10 -19.84 8.20
CA LEU A 4 -52.52 -19.47 9.48
C LEU A 4 -52.86 -20.52 10.55
N SER A 5 -51.90 -20.86 11.41
CA SER A 5 -52.16 -21.46 12.71
C SER A 5 -51.58 -20.54 13.79
N THR A 6 -52.35 -20.37 14.87
CA THR A 6 -52.20 -19.39 15.95
C THR A 6 -52.20 -20.12 17.31
N GLY A 7 -51.54 -19.52 18.31
CA GLY A 7 -51.68 -19.85 19.76
C GLY A 7 -50.33 -20.02 20.49
N ALA A 8 -49.77 -18.97 21.10
CA ALA A 8 -49.89 -18.54 22.53
C ALA A 8 -48.80 -19.20 23.43
N VAL A 9 -47.69 -18.56 23.83
CA VAL A 9 -47.39 -17.41 24.75
C VAL A 9 -47.60 -17.71 26.25
N THR A 10 -46.48 -17.67 27.01
CA THR A 10 -46.22 -17.12 28.38
C THR A 10 -45.05 -17.89 29.04
N ALA A 11 -44.08 -17.35 29.79
CA ALA A 11 -43.67 -16.00 30.19
C ALA A 11 -42.31 -16.04 30.95
N HIS A 12 -41.57 -14.92 30.88
CA HIS A 12 -40.74 -14.27 31.93
C HIS A 12 -39.36 -14.82 32.38
N ALA A 13 -38.28 -14.12 31.96
CA ALA A 13 -37.45 -13.18 32.77
C ALA A 13 -36.29 -12.68 31.86
N ALA A 14 -36.31 -11.44 31.34
CA ALA A 14 -35.78 -10.22 31.94
C ALA A 14 -34.30 -10.34 32.39
N ASP A 15 -33.37 -9.92 31.55
CA ASP A 15 -32.22 -9.14 32.01
C ASP A 15 -31.93 -8.01 31.02
N ASP A 16 -31.81 -6.83 31.60
CA ASP A 16 -31.74 -5.51 31.01
C ASP A 16 -30.29 -5.05 31.14
N SER A 17 -29.63 -4.75 30.02
CA SER A 17 -28.40 -3.97 30.03
C SER A 17 -28.21 -3.33 28.66
N ALA A 18 -28.91 -2.21 28.46
CA ALA A 18 -28.45 -1.16 27.57
C ALA A 18 -27.19 -0.51 28.17
N SER A 19 -26.13 -0.32 27.36
CA SER A 19 -25.36 0.94 27.37
C SER A 19 -24.29 1.04 26.28
N ALA A 20 -24.36 2.19 25.62
CA ALA A 20 -23.29 2.97 25.01
C ALA A 20 -22.61 2.46 23.72
N VAL A 21 -23.15 2.95 22.60
CA VAL A 21 -22.37 3.38 21.43
C VAL A 21 -21.28 4.35 21.90
N ALA A 22 -20.02 3.99 21.68
CA ALA A 22 -18.90 4.93 21.73
C ALA A 22 -18.15 4.84 20.39
N THR A 23 -18.29 5.89 19.59
CA THR A 23 -17.34 6.21 18.52
C THR A 23 -16.03 6.68 19.14
N PRO A 24 -14.86 6.24 18.68
CA PRO A 24 -13.64 7.00 18.86
C PRO A 24 -13.44 7.88 17.63
N SER A 25 -13.90 9.13 17.74
CA SER A 25 -13.33 10.25 17.02
C SER A 25 -12.04 10.65 17.74
N SER A 26 -10.90 10.28 17.18
CA SER A 26 -9.61 10.91 17.51
C SER A 26 -8.79 11.00 16.23
N ALA A 27 -8.88 12.14 15.55
CA ALA A 27 -7.87 12.57 14.60
C ALA A 27 -6.59 12.88 15.40
N THR A 28 -5.64 11.95 15.44
CA THR A 28 -4.31 12.23 15.98
C THR A 28 -3.55 13.06 14.94
N SER A 29 -3.35 14.35 15.23
CA SER A 29 -2.57 15.24 14.36
C SER A 29 -1.12 14.75 14.25
N SER A 30 -0.55 14.86 13.05
CA SER A 30 0.79 14.36 12.68
C SER A 30 1.94 14.86 13.58
N SER A 31 1.72 15.92 14.38
CA SER A 31 2.67 16.43 15.36
C SER A 31 2.79 15.59 16.63
N GLU A 32 1.76 14.84 17.02
CA GLU A 32 1.80 14.01 18.23
C GLU A 32 2.57 12.70 18.00
N ILE A 33 2.52 12.18 16.77
CA ILE A 33 3.29 10.98 16.35
C ILE A 33 4.80 11.27 16.38
N LEU A 34 5.21 12.50 16.06
CA LEU A 34 6.63 12.90 16.05
C LEU A 34 7.22 13.08 17.45
N LYS A 35 6.40 13.37 18.46
CA LYS A 35 6.88 13.63 19.82
C LYS A 35 7.09 12.35 20.63
N ALA A 36 6.31 11.31 20.36
CA ALA A 36 6.42 10.00 21.03
C ALA A 36 7.69 9.20 20.66
N VAL A 37 8.49 9.67 19.71
CA VAL A 37 9.75 9.01 19.28
C VAL A 37 10.96 9.42 20.15
N ASN A 38 10.86 10.47 20.96
CA ASN A 38 12.02 11.08 21.62
C ASN A 38 12.09 10.97 23.15
N ASP A 39 11.09 10.40 23.82
CA ASP A 39 11.14 10.20 25.28
C ASP A 39 11.43 8.72 25.62
N GLU A 40 12.45 8.50 26.45
CA GLU A 40 12.89 7.18 26.91
C GLU A 40 11.78 6.43 27.70
N PRO A 41 11.65 5.10 27.57
CA PRO A 41 10.66 4.36 28.33
C PRO A 41 11.17 4.09 29.76
N VAL A 42 10.53 4.70 30.76
CA VAL A 42 10.60 4.25 32.16
C VAL A 42 9.78 2.96 32.29
N ALA A 43 10.43 1.88 32.71
CA ALA A 43 9.82 0.58 32.92
C ALA A 43 8.99 0.54 34.22
N THR A 44 7.74 0.09 34.12
CA THR A 44 7.00 -0.48 35.24
C THR A 44 6.49 -1.87 34.84
N GLU A 45 7.05 -2.90 35.46
CA GLU A 45 6.71 -4.31 35.25
C GLU A 45 5.38 -4.69 35.94
N VAL A 46 4.54 -5.47 35.24
CA VAL A 46 3.59 -6.43 35.84
C VAL A 46 3.56 -7.68 34.95
N PRO A 47 3.72 -8.91 35.47
CA PRO A 47 3.92 -10.10 34.65
C PRO A 47 2.60 -10.85 34.36
N ALA A 48 2.46 -11.34 33.13
CA ALA A 48 1.58 -12.46 32.80
C ALA A 48 2.20 -13.29 31.67
N GLN A 49 2.67 -14.49 32.02
CA GLN A 49 3.16 -15.52 31.10
C GLN A 49 2.10 -15.91 30.05
N GLY A 50 2.50 -16.05 28.77
CA GLY A 50 1.71 -16.84 27.81
C GLY A 50 1.87 -16.55 26.32
N ALA A 51 2.56 -15.49 25.89
CA ALA A 51 2.80 -15.23 24.47
C ALA A 51 4.30 -15.05 24.23
N LYS A 52 4.87 -15.81 23.30
CA LYS A 52 6.20 -15.49 22.76
C LYS A 52 6.11 -14.08 22.19
N PRO A 53 6.90 -13.10 22.67
CA PRO A 53 6.93 -11.79 22.04
C PRO A 53 7.46 -11.99 20.63
N VAL A 54 6.66 -11.69 19.62
CA VAL A 54 7.20 -11.38 18.30
C VAL A 54 7.92 -10.06 18.50
N GLU A 55 9.22 -10.14 18.80
CA GLU A 55 10.10 -8.99 18.89
C GLU A 55 9.98 -8.25 17.56
N LYS A 56 9.28 -7.11 17.59
CA LYS A 56 9.26 -6.16 16.48
C LYS A 56 10.73 -5.86 16.19
N ALA A 57 11.22 -6.36 15.06
CA ALA A 57 12.61 -6.20 14.67
C ALA A 57 13.02 -4.74 14.89
N ALA A 58 13.99 -4.53 15.79
CA ALA A 58 14.56 -3.22 16.04
C ALA A 58 14.93 -2.64 14.67
N THR A 59 14.39 -1.46 14.36
CA THR A 59 14.65 -0.79 13.09
C THR A 59 16.15 -0.51 13.05
N ALA A 60 16.90 -1.31 12.29
CA ALA A 60 18.32 -1.05 12.09
C ALA A 60 18.43 0.37 11.54
N THR A 61 19.05 1.28 12.30
CA THR A 61 19.32 2.63 11.82
C THR A 61 20.07 2.50 10.51
N SER A 62 19.43 2.86 9.40
CA SER A 62 20.05 2.70 8.09
C SER A 62 21.30 3.57 8.04
N ARG A 63 22.45 2.98 7.73
CA ARG A 63 23.71 3.72 7.63
C ARG A 63 23.54 4.92 6.68
N ALA A 64 24.10 6.07 7.05
CA ALA A 64 23.85 7.35 6.37
C ALA A 64 24.21 7.33 4.88
N GLU A 65 25.21 6.53 4.50
CA GLU A 65 25.61 6.34 3.11
C GLU A 65 24.52 5.64 2.28
N TYR A 66 23.77 4.69 2.84
CA TYR A 66 22.68 4.01 2.11
C TYR A 66 21.49 4.95 1.90
N VAL A 67 21.18 5.81 2.88
CA VAL A 67 20.19 6.88 2.72
C VAL A 67 20.61 7.81 1.58
N THR A 68 21.88 8.23 1.57
CA THR A 68 22.45 9.08 0.52
C THR A 68 22.37 8.42 -0.86
N MET A 69 22.70 7.12 -0.97
CA MET A 69 22.64 6.37 -2.22
C MET A 69 21.20 6.26 -2.74
N ARG A 70 20.22 5.95 -1.88
CA ARG A 70 18.80 5.89 -2.28
C ARG A 70 18.27 7.25 -2.72
N ALA A 71 18.66 8.34 -2.04
CA ALA A 71 18.29 9.69 -2.44
C ALA A 71 18.83 10.02 -3.84
N ARG A 72 20.13 9.77 -4.10
CA ARG A 72 20.74 9.98 -5.41
C ARG A 72 20.10 9.13 -6.51
N TRP A 73 19.73 7.89 -6.19
CA TRP A 73 19.03 7.02 -7.14
C TRP A 73 17.64 7.57 -7.48
N ARG A 74 16.86 7.96 -6.47
CA ARG A 74 15.55 8.60 -6.66
C ARG A 74 15.68 9.85 -7.52
N ASP A 75 16.68 10.70 -7.27
CA ASP A 75 16.87 11.96 -7.99
C ASP A 75 17.23 11.74 -9.48
N ARG A 76 17.71 10.53 -9.86
CA ARG A 76 17.87 10.12 -11.27
C ARG A 76 16.56 9.70 -11.93
N LEU A 77 15.61 9.19 -11.15
CA LEU A 77 14.31 8.76 -11.64
C LEU A 77 13.34 9.95 -11.75
N ILE A 78 13.39 10.85 -10.77
CA ILE A 78 12.46 11.98 -10.65
C ILE A 78 13.22 13.20 -10.18
N ALA A 79 13.19 14.27 -10.98
CA ALA A 79 13.75 15.54 -10.58
C ALA A 79 12.97 16.11 -9.38
N THR A 80 13.66 16.49 -8.30
CA THR A 80 13.03 17.11 -7.13
C THR A 80 12.42 18.48 -7.46
N LYS A 81 13.00 19.18 -8.44
CA LYS A 81 12.59 20.51 -8.92
C LYS A 81 12.70 20.54 -10.44
N PRO A 82 11.73 19.96 -11.17
CA PRO A 82 11.76 19.99 -12.64
C PRO A 82 11.65 21.42 -13.16
N ASP A 83 12.34 21.74 -14.25
CA ASP A 83 12.21 23.03 -14.92
C ASP A 83 10.88 23.09 -15.69
N MET A 84 9.86 23.68 -15.06
CA MET A 84 8.53 23.83 -15.64
C MET A 84 8.44 24.89 -16.75
N SER A 85 9.52 25.65 -16.98
CA SER A 85 9.61 26.59 -18.10
C SER A 85 10.04 25.91 -19.40
N ASP A 86 10.69 24.74 -19.32
CA ASP A 86 11.02 23.91 -20.47
C ASP A 86 9.74 23.19 -20.97
N PRO A 87 9.31 23.43 -22.22
CA PRO A 87 8.11 22.81 -22.77
C PRO A 87 8.23 21.27 -22.88
N ASN A 88 9.43 20.72 -23.06
CA ASN A 88 9.65 19.28 -23.15
C ASN A 88 9.47 18.62 -21.77
N VAL A 89 10.01 19.24 -20.72
CA VAL A 89 9.83 18.77 -19.34
C VAL A 89 8.35 18.79 -18.96
N LYS A 90 7.66 19.90 -19.27
CA LYS A 90 6.23 20.01 -19.00
C LYS A 90 5.40 18.97 -19.76
N ALA A 91 5.71 18.73 -21.04
CA ALA A 91 5.03 17.73 -21.85
C ALA A 91 5.23 16.31 -21.29
N TYR A 92 6.47 15.96 -20.93
CA TYR A 92 6.80 14.67 -20.31
C TYR A 92 6.03 14.44 -19.01
N LEU A 93 6.03 15.43 -18.11
CA LEU A 93 5.32 15.31 -16.83
C LEU A 93 3.80 15.25 -17.03
N THR A 94 3.26 15.94 -18.03
CA THR A 94 1.82 15.88 -18.33
C THR A 94 1.41 14.50 -18.84
N ASP A 95 2.19 13.91 -19.75
CA ASP A 95 1.93 12.57 -20.27
C ASP A 95 2.04 11.51 -19.16
N LEU A 96 3.08 11.60 -18.33
CA LEU A 96 3.24 10.73 -17.17
C LEU A 96 2.05 10.82 -16.21
N ALA A 97 1.59 12.05 -15.92
CA ALA A 97 0.42 12.27 -15.08
C ALA A 97 -0.85 11.63 -15.67
N ALA A 98 -1.05 11.72 -16.99
CA ALA A 98 -2.18 11.08 -17.67
C ALA A 98 -2.12 9.55 -17.55
N GLN A 99 -0.94 8.95 -17.78
CA GLN A 99 -0.74 7.50 -17.63
C GLN A 99 -0.98 7.03 -16.19
N SER A 100 -0.45 7.76 -15.21
CA SER A 100 -0.69 7.52 -13.78
C SER A 100 -2.18 7.60 -13.44
N GLN A 101 -2.89 8.62 -13.93
CA GLN A 101 -4.33 8.77 -13.71
C GLN A 101 -5.12 7.57 -14.24
N THR A 102 -4.80 7.07 -15.44
CA THR A 102 -5.44 5.88 -16.00
C THR A 102 -5.20 4.65 -15.14
N LEU A 103 -3.96 4.44 -14.69
CA LEU A 103 -3.62 3.32 -13.80
C LEU A 103 -4.36 3.42 -12.47
N TRP A 104 -4.40 4.60 -11.87
CA TRP A 104 -5.13 4.85 -10.63
C TRP A 104 -6.62 4.56 -10.76
N ALA A 105 -7.24 5.05 -11.82
CA ALA A 105 -8.67 4.89 -12.06
C ALA A 105 -9.08 3.43 -12.31
N THR A 106 -8.18 2.61 -12.84
CA THR A 106 -8.46 1.23 -13.27
C THR A 106 -7.88 0.16 -12.35
N MET A 107 -7.13 0.55 -11.32
CA MET A 107 -6.56 -0.37 -10.35
C MET A 107 -7.66 -1.01 -9.49
N ASP A 108 -7.68 -2.34 -9.47
CA ASP A 108 -8.49 -3.09 -8.50
C ASP A 108 -7.85 -2.94 -7.12
N ARG A 109 -8.59 -2.26 -6.24
CA ARG A 109 -8.19 -1.96 -4.85
C ARG A 109 -9.00 -2.77 -3.84
N SER A 110 -9.81 -3.74 -4.29
CA SER A 110 -10.62 -4.57 -3.39
C SER A 110 -9.76 -5.53 -2.55
N ALA A 111 -10.22 -5.87 -1.34
CA ALA A 111 -9.50 -6.80 -0.46
C ALA A 111 -9.41 -8.23 -1.03
N ASN A 112 -10.34 -8.61 -1.91
CA ASN A 112 -10.44 -9.93 -2.55
C ASN A 112 -9.96 -9.93 -4.02
N ARG A 113 -9.20 -8.90 -4.42
CA ARG A 113 -8.66 -8.79 -5.78
C ARG A 113 -7.84 -10.04 -6.14
N SER A 114 -7.99 -10.51 -7.37
CA SER A 114 -7.14 -11.60 -7.92
C SER A 114 -5.97 -11.08 -8.77
N ARG A 115 -6.03 -9.80 -9.16
CA ARG A 115 -5.01 -9.03 -9.89
C ARG A 115 -5.18 -7.54 -9.58
N LEU A 116 -4.15 -6.74 -9.85
CA LEU A 116 -4.23 -5.27 -9.76
C LEU A 116 -4.82 -4.65 -11.02
N TRP A 117 -4.43 -5.15 -12.20
CA TRP A 117 -4.97 -4.75 -13.51
C TRP A 117 -5.25 -6.00 -14.38
N PRO A 118 -6.02 -5.85 -15.47
CA PRO A 118 -6.15 -6.90 -16.48
C PRO A 118 -4.80 -7.24 -17.12
N LYS A 119 -4.52 -8.55 -17.24
CA LYS A 119 -3.36 -9.05 -17.98
C LYS A 119 -3.49 -8.67 -19.45
N LYS A 120 -2.40 -8.18 -20.05
CA LYS A 120 -2.34 -7.93 -21.50
C LYS A 120 -2.36 -9.25 -22.26
N SER A 121 -3.12 -9.32 -23.34
CA SER A 121 -3.25 -10.55 -24.14
C SER A 121 -1.93 -11.02 -24.76
N SER A 122 -1.02 -10.09 -25.04
CA SER A 122 0.34 -10.36 -25.54
C SER A 122 1.27 -10.97 -24.51
N ASP A 123 0.99 -10.82 -23.21
CA ASP A 123 1.94 -11.17 -22.17
C ASP A 123 1.94 -12.68 -21.92
N THR A 124 3.13 -13.26 -21.81
CA THR A 124 3.29 -14.57 -21.18
C THR A 124 2.99 -14.45 -19.68
N THR A 125 2.91 -15.57 -18.96
CA THR A 125 2.73 -15.52 -17.50
C THR A 125 3.87 -14.77 -16.81
N SER A 126 5.13 -14.93 -17.26
CA SER A 126 6.27 -14.24 -16.67
C SER A 126 6.29 -12.75 -17.02
N ALA A 127 5.99 -12.40 -18.28
CA ALA A 127 5.95 -11.00 -18.72
C ALA A 127 4.85 -10.20 -18.01
N ASP A 128 3.74 -10.83 -17.63
CA ASP A 128 2.67 -10.19 -16.85
C ASP A 128 3.16 -9.67 -15.48
N TYR A 129 4.12 -10.34 -14.83
CA TYR A 129 4.73 -9.85 -13.58
C TYR A 129 5.52 -8.56 -13.84
N THR A 130 6.37 -8.55 -14.87
CA THR A 130 7.12 -7.35 -15.29
C THR A 130 6.17 -6.20 -15.65
N SER A 131 5.09 -6.49 -16.38
CA SER A 131 4.03 -5.51 -16.70
C SER A 131 3.37 -4.95 -15.43
N MET A 132 3.05 -5.79 -14.45
CA MET A 132 2.39 -5.35 -13.21
C MET A 132 3.29 -4.41 -12.39
N PHE A 133 4.57 -4.76 -12.23
CA PHE A 133 5.52 -3.88 -11.53
C PHE A 133 5.83 -2.61 -12.32
N THR A 134 5.84 -2.66 -13.65
CA THR A 134 5.96 -1.46 -14.50
C THR A 134 4.79 -0.50 -14.25
N ASN A 135 3.56 -1.02 -14.13
CA ASN A 135 2.38 -0.21 -13.79
C ASN A 135 2.48 0.38 -12.38
N ILE A 136 2.90 -0.40 -11.38
CA ILE A 136 3.11 0.10 -10.01
C ILE A 136 4.12 1.25 -10.00
N LYS A 137 5.24 1.09 -10.72
CA LYS A 137 6.25 2.14 -10.87
C LYS A 137 5.68 3.39 -11.52
N MET A 138 4.94 3.25 -12.62
CA MET A 138 4.33 4.39 -13.31
C MET A 138 3.37 5.17 -12.39
N LEU A 139 2.53 4.47 -11.62
CA LEU A 139 1.68 5.10 -10.61
C LEU A 139 2.49 5.81 -9.52
N THR A 140 3.60 5.20 -9.09
CA THR A 140 4.54 5.79 -8.12
C THR A 140 5.21 7.05 -8.65
N LEU A 141 5.64 7.05 -9.91
CA LEU A 141 6.18 8.25 -10.56
C LEU A 141 5.12 9.37 -10.60
N GLY A 142 3.86 9.01 -10.88
CA GLY A 142 2.73 9.94 -10.84
C GLY A 142 2.47 10.52 -9.45
N TYR A 143 2.61 9.72 -8.39
CA TYR A 143 2.51 10.19 -7.00
C TYR A 143 3.55 11.27 -6.66
N TYR A 144 4.75 11.19 -7.23
CA TYR A 144 5.80 12.21 -7.02
C TYR A 144 5.75 13.37 -8.03
N ASN A 145 4.94 13.27 -9.08
CA ASN A 145 4.87 14.26 -10.14
C ASN A 145 3.97 15.44 -9.74
N PRO A 146 4.48 16.69 -9.66
CA PRO A 146 3.73 17.85 -9.19
C PRO A 146 2.56 18.26 -10.11
N VAL A 147 2.51 17.81 -11.37
CA VAL A 147 1.37 18.09 -12.26
C VAL A 147 0.27 17.02 -12.20
N SER A 148 0.50 15.93 -11.45
CA SER A 148 -0.43 14.81 -11.33
C SER A 148 -1.48 15.04 -10.26
N GLN A 149 -2.70 14.54 -10.48
CA GLN A 149 -3.75 14.51 -9.44
C GLN A 149 -3.40 13.54 -8.28
N GLN A 150 -2.51 12.58 -8.54
CA GLN A 150 -1.99 11.67 -7.52
C GLN A 150 -0.93 12.32 -6.62
N HIS A 151 -0.50 13.56 -6.91
CA HIS A 151 0.65 14.16 -6.26
C HIS A 151 0.50 14.18 -4.74
N GLN A 152 1.38 13.46 -4.04
CA GLN A 152 1.42 13.35 -2.58
C GLN A 152 0.09 12.89 -1.93
N ASN A 153 -0.82 12.27 -2.69
CA ASN A 153 -2.10 11.80 -2.16
C ASN A 153 -1.90 10.54 -1.27
N PRO A 154 -2.27 10.59 0.02
CA PRO A 154 -2.02 9.49 0.95
C PRO A 154 -2.74 8.18 0.58
N GLU A 155 -3.91 8.25 -0.06
CA GLU A 155 -4.63 7.05 -0.53
C GLU A 155 -3.85 6.34 -1.64
N VAL A 156 -3.26 7.11 -2.55
CA VAL A 156 -2.42 6.58 -3.63
C VAL A 156 -1.15 5.95 -3.07
N TYR A 157 -0.53 6.60 -2.08
CA TYR A 157 0.63 6.05 -1.39
C TYR A 157 0.32 4.68 -0.76
N GLN A 158 -0.77 4.60 0.00
CA GLN A 158 -1.15 3.34 0.63
C GLN A 158 -1.45 2.25 -0.42
N ALA A 159 -2.16 2.59 -1.48
CA ALA A 159 -2.44 1.65 -2.56
C ALA A 159 -1.18 1.12 -3.27
N ILE A 160 -0.13 1.95 -3.43
CA ILE A 160 1.16 1.51 -3.98
C ILE A 160 1.82 0.49 -3.06
N ILE A 161 1.82 0.72 -1.75
CA ILE A 161 2.38 -0.23 -0.77
C ILE A 161 1.58 -1.53 -0.79
N ASP A 162 0.25 -1.44 -0.76
CA ASP A 162 -0.64 -2.62 -0.83
C ASP A 162 -0.48 -3.39 -2.15
N ALA A 163 -0.16 -2.70 -3.26
CA ALA A 163 0.10 -3.34 -4.54
C ALA A 163 1.39 -4.17 -4.53
N ILE A 164 2.46 -3.64 -3.93
CA ILE A 164 3.73 -4.34 -3.78
C ILE A 164 3.55 -5.55 -2.87
N ASP A 165 2.88 -5.39 -1.73
CA ASP A 165 2.56 -6.48 -0.82
C ASP A 165 1.72 -7.56 -1.51
N PHE A 166 0.70 -7.18 -2.29
CA PHE A 166 -0.10 -8.11 -3.09
C PHE A 166 0.76 -8.91 -4.08
N MET A 167 1.72 -8.27 -4.75
CA MET A 167 2.63 -8.95 -5.68
C MET A 167 3.57 -9.92 -4.95
N GLU A 168 4.08 -9.54 -3.79
CA GLU A 168 4.95 -10.37 -2.97
C GLU A 168 4.21 -11.58 -2.38
N THR A 169 3.05 -11.35 -1.77
CA THR A 169 2.32 -12.34 -0.97
C THR A 169 1.37 -13.18 -1.83
N ALA A 170 0.36 -12.54 -2.44
CA ALA A 170 -0.69 -13.21 -3.19
C ALA A 170 -0.20 -13.74 -4.54
N LYS A 171 0.69 -12.98 -5.22
CA LYS A 171 1.32 -13.43 -6.48
C LYS A 171 2.65 -14.16 -6.27
N LYS A 172 3.12 -14.30 -5.02
CA LYS A 172 4.32 -15.07 -4.65
C LYS A 172 5.61 -14.56 -5.32
N TYR A 173 5.72 -13.27 -5.62
CA TYR A 173 6.98 -12.66 -6.04
C TYR A 173 7.89 -12.45 -4.81
N ASN A 174 8.30 -13.55 -4.18
CA ASN A 174 9.06 -13.58 -2.92
C ASN A 174 10.29 -14.51 -3.01
N GLY A 175 10.72 -14.85 -4.23
CA GLY A 175 11.86 -15.73 -4.50
C GLY A 175 11.58 -17.23 -4.39
N SER A 176 10.43 -17.65 -3.84
CA SER A 176 10.06 -19.08 -3.76
C SER A 176 9.38 -19.61 -5.03
N TYR A 177 8.85 -18.72 -5.87
CA TYR A 177 8.10 -19.06 -7.08
C TYR A 177 8.71 -18.35 -8.29
N SER A 178 8.86 -19.08 -9.39
CA SER A 178 9.16 -18.53 -10.72
C SER A 178 8.66 -19.50 -11.79
N THR A 179 8.31 -18.97 -12.96
CA THR A 179 7.87 -19.77 -14.13
C THR A 179 8.07 -19.02 -15.43
N GLY A 180 8.24 -19.71 -16.55
CA GLY A 180 8.45 -19.07 -17.85
C GLY A 180 9.83 -18.41 -17.96
N ASN A 181 9.90 -17.20 -18.49
CA ASN A 181 11.18 -16.54 -18.77
C ASN A 181 11.86 -16.07 -17.47
N TRP A 182 13.05 -16.60 -17.18
CA TRP A 182 13.84 -16.26 -16.00
C TRP A 182 14.15 -14.75 -15.90
N TRP A 183 14.28 -14.08 -17.04
CA TRP A 183 14.60 -12.66 -17.11
C TRP A 183 13.54 -11.81 -16.40
N ASP A 184 12.25 -12.13 -16.55
CA ASP A 184 11.17 -11.37 -15.90
C ASP A 184 11.25 -11.45 -14.37
N TRP A 185 11.70 -12.59 -13.83
CA TRP A 185 11.78 -12.81 -12.39
C TRP A 185 12.98 -12.14 -11.76
N GLN A 186 14.14 -12.21 -12.41
CA GLN A 186 15.41 -11.76 -11.83
C GLN A 186 15.81 -10.35 -12.25
N ILE A 187 15.30 -9.87 -13.38
CA ILE A 187 15.69 -8.58 -13.95
C ILE A 187 14.45 -7.72 -14.22
N GLY A 188 13.52 -8.18 -15.04
CA GLY A 188 12.39 -7.38 -15.52
C GLY A 188 11.56 -6.77 -14.40
N SER A 189 11.04 -7.62 -13.50
CA SER A 189 10.26 -7.19 -12.34
C SER A 189 11.13 -6.48 -11.30
N ALA A 190 12.31 -7.02 -11.00
CA ALA A 190 13.21 -6.50 -9.98
C ALA A 190 13.71 -5.08 -10.29
N GLN A 191 13.92 -4.73 -11.56
CA GLN A 191 14.36 -3.40 -12.00
C GLN A 191 13.28 -2.31 -11.77
N GLN A 192 12.01 -2.68 -11.64
CA GLN A 192 10.94 -1.72 -11.44
C GLN A 192 10.70 -1.36 -9.97
N LEU A 193 11.19 -2.19 -9.04
CA LEU A 193 11.22 -1.93 -7.60
C LEU A 193 12.35 -0.95 -7.24
#